data_AF-A0A954XUP1-F1
#
_entry.id   AF-A0A954XUP1-F1
#
_cell.length_a   1.000
_cell.length_b   1.000
_cell.length_c   1.000
_cell.angle_alpha   90.00
_cell.angle_beta   90.00
_cell.angle_gamma   90.00
#
_symmetry.space_group_name_H-M   'P 1'
#
loop_
_entity.id
_entity.type
_entity.pdbx_description
1 polymer ?
#
loop_
_entity_poly.entity_id
_entity_poly.type
_entity_poly.pdbx_seq_one_letter_code
_entity_poly.pdbx_strand_id
1 'polypeptide(L)'
;MRSLVAGGIRAIFNAPDQHKAQRLLEMFVDRYQKTAPKLAAWAEEALPQGFTVFSLPLAHRRRLRTTNLVEQVNDEIRRRTRVARLFPNEASCLR
;
A
#
# COMPACT_ATOMS: atom_id res chain seq x y z
N MET A 1 2.98 14.74 -10.50
CA MET A 1 3.91 13.62 -10.22
C MET A 1 3.30 12.53 -9.34
N ARG A 2 2.76 12.85 -8.15
CA ARG A 2 2.16 11.86 -7.22
C ARG A 2 1.06 10.98 -7.82
N SER A 3 0.14 11.57 -8.59
CA SER A 3 -0.95 10.83 -9.26
C SER A 3 -0.45 9.79 -10.27
N LEU A 4 0.61 10.11 -11.02
CA LEU A 4 1.23 9.21 -12.00
C LEU A 4 1.91 8.03 -11.30
N VAL A 5 2.67 8.31 -10.24
CA VAL A 5 3.33 7.28 -9.43
C VAL A 5 2.30 6.35 -8.80
N ALA A 6 1.26 6.90 -8.16
CA ALA A 6 0.18 6.12 -7.57
C ALA A 6 -0.57 5.28 -8.62
N GLY A 7 -0.78 5.83 -9.82
CA GLY A 7 -1.37 5.10 -10.95
C GLY A 7 -0.51 3.92 -11.39
N GLY A 8 0.82 4.10 -11.49
CA GLY A 8 1.77 3.04 -11.82
C GLY A 8 1.77 1.91 -10.79
N ILE A 9 1.86 2.24 -9.51
CA ILE A 9 1.80 1.27 -8.42
C ILE A 9 0.46 0.52 -8.43
N ARG A 10 -0.65 1.23 -8.65
CA ARG A 10 -1.97 0.60 -8.79
C ARG A 10 -2.04 -0.36 -9.97
N ALA A 11 -1.41 -0.03 -11.10
CA ALA A 11 -1.36 -0.92 -12.26
C ALA A 11 -0.59 -2.22 -11.95
N ILE A 12 0.53 -2.13 -11.23
CA ILE A 12 1.34 -3.28 -10.79
C ILE A 12 0.48 -4.25 -9.95
N PHE A 13 -0.21 -3.77 -8.92
CA PHE A 13 -1.06 -4.63 -8.05
C PHE A 13 -2.40 -5.05 -8.68
N ASN A 14 -2.79 -4.41 -9.79
CA ASN A 14 -3.98 -4.80 -10.56
C ASN A 14 -3.66 -5.82 -11.67
N ALA A 15 -2.40 -6.21 -11.85
CA ALA A 15 -2.01 -7.22 -12.81
C ALA A 15 -2.78 -8.55 -12.59
N PRO A 16 -3.02 -9.33 -13.65
CA PRO A 16 -3.74 -10.60 -13.52
C PRO A 16 -2.92 -11.68 -12.80
N ASP A 17 -1.59 -11.59 -12.88
CA ASP A 17 -0.65 -12.56 -12.33
C ASP A 17 0.65 -11.88 -11.87
N GLN A 18 1.43 -12.60 -11.08
CA GLN A 18 2.68 -12.11 -10.49
C GLN A 18 3.74 -11.81 -11.55
N HIS A 19 3.82 -12.57 -12.64
CA HIS A 19 4.82 -12.34 -13.68
C HIS A 19 4.58 -11.01 -14.40
N LYS A 20 3.33 -10.68 -14.70
CA LYS A 20 2.97 -9.37 -15.27
C LYS A 20 3.18 -8.24 -14.26
N ALA A 21 2.90 -8.46 -12.98
CA ALA A 21 3.20 -7.47 -11.94
C ALA A 21 4.71 -7.16 -11.87
N GLN A 22 5.55 -8.19 -11.95
CA GLN A 22 7.01 -8.06 -11.98
C GLN A 22 7.50 -7.27 -13.20
N ARG A 23 7.01 -7.59 -14.40
CA ARG A 23 7.35 -6.81 -15.60
C ARG A 23 6.94 -5.34 -15.49
N LEU A 24 5.75 -5.07 -14.95
CA LEU A 24 5.30 -3.70 -14.72
C LEU A 24 6.16 -2.96 -13.69
N LEU A 25 6.67 -3.67 -12.69
CA LEU A 25 7.61 -3.13 -11.71
C LEU A 25 8.94 -2.75 -12.36
N GLU A 26 9.52 -3.63 -13.18
CA GLU A 26 10.76 -3.36 -13.92
C GLU A 26 10.62 -2.11 -14.81
N MET A 27 9.52 -2.01 -15.55
CA MET A 27 9.21 -0.83 -16.37
C MET A 27 9.02 0.44 -15.52
N PHE A 28 8.43 0.30 -14.33
CA PHE A 28 8.26 1.41 -13.40
C PHE A 28 9.62 1.89 -12.86
N VAL A 29 10.50 0.97 -12.48
CA VAL A 29 11.86 1.26 -12.00
C VAL A 29 12.66 1.98 -13.10
N ASP A 30 12.72 1.44 -14.31
CA ASP A 30 13.45 2.05 -15.44
C ASP A 30 12.97 3.49 -15.73
N ARG A 31 11.65 3.69 -15.72
CA ARG A 31 11.04 5.01 -15.93
C ARG A 31 11.48 6.04 -14.87
N TYR A 32 11.56 5.64 -13.61
CA TYR A 32 11.82 6.55 -12.50
C TYR A 32 13.28 6.55 -12.02
N GLN A 33 14.14 5.66 -12.51
CA GLN A 33 15.53 5.53 -12.06
C GLN A 33 16.32 6.84 -12.21
N LYS A 34 16.14 7.54 -13.34
CA LYS A 34 16.84 8.81 -13.63
C LYS A 34 16.23 10.02 -12.91
N THR A 35 14.90 10.06 -12.79
CA THR A 35 14.19 11.24 -12.28
C THR A 35 13.93 11.19 -10.78
N ALA A 36 13.81 10.00 -10.21
CA ALA A 36 13.52 9.73 -8.80
C ALA A 36 14.20 8.43 -8.34
N PRO A 37 15.54 8.38 -8.24
CA PRO A 37 16.29 7.16 -7.93
C PRO A 37 15.91 6.52 -6.59
N LYS A 38 15.61 7.35 -5.57
CA LYS A 38 15.14 6.87 -4.27
C LYS A 38 13.78 6.15 -4.35
N LEU A 39 12.89 6.64 -5.21
CA LEU A 39 11.59 6.01 -5.44
C LEU A 39 11.76 4.66 -6.17
N ALA A 40 12.64 4.63 -7.17
CA ALA A 40 12.93 3.42 -7.93
C ALA A 40 13.53 2.32 -7.04
N ALA A 41 14.55 2.64 -6.24
CA ALA A 41 15.16 1.71 -5.29
C ALA A 41 14.14 1.19 -4.26
N TRP A 42 13.35 2.09 -3.66
CA TRP A 42 12.29 1.69 -2.74
C TRP A 42 11.26 0.78 -3.42
N ALA A 43 10.86 1.09 -4.65
CA ALA A 43 9.85 0.32 -5.35
C ALA A 43 10.34 -1.11 -5.65
N GLU A 44 11.61 -1.25 -6.03
CA GLU A 44 12.26 -2.54 -6.30
C GLU A 44 12.34 -3.43 -5.06
N GLU A 45 12.62 -2.86 -3.88
CA GLU A 45 12.72 -3.62 -2.63
C GLU A 45 11.36 -3.90 -1.96
N ALA A 46 10.46 -2.90 -1.95
CA ALA A 46 9.25 -2.94 -1.14
C ALA A 46 8.05 -3.56 -1.87
N LEU A 47 7.87 -3.28 -3.17
CA LEU A 47 6.68 -3.74 -3.89
C LEU A 47 6.60 -5.27 -4.06
N PRO A 48 7.71 -6.01 -4.31
CA PRO A 48 7.66 -7.47 -4.40
C PRO A 48 7.15 -8.16 -3.13
N GLN A 49 7.34 -7.55 -1.95
CA GLN A 49 6.85 -8.10 -0.68
C GLN A 49 5.31 -8.22 -0.67
N GLY A 50 4.62 -7.36 -1.42
CA GLY A 50 3.17 -7.40 -1.59
C GLY A 50 2.68 -8.40 -2.64
N PHE A 51 3.57 -9.02 -3.43
CA PHE A 51 3.17 -9.91 -4.53
C PHE A 51 2.62 -11.25 -4.04
N THR A 52 2.78 -11.57 -2.76
CA THR A 52 2.10 -12.69 -2.10
C THR A 52 0.59 -12.67 -2.35
N VAL A 53 -0.03 -11.50 -2.58
CA VAL A 53 -1.46 -11.41 -2.90
C VAL A 53 -1.85 -12.19 -4.16
N PHE A 54 -0.92 -12.41 -5.10
CA PHE A 54 -1.20 -13.16 -6.33
C PHE A 54 -1.35 -14.68 -6.10
N SER A 55 -0.90 -15.22 -4.97
CA SER A 55 -1.15 -16.63 -4.62
C SER A 55 -2.58 -16.87 -4.12
N LEU A 56 -3.30 -15.81 -3.78
CA LEU A 56 -4.67 -15.89 -3.25
C LEU A 56 -5.72 -16.01 -4.36
N PRO A 57 -6.92 -16.54 -4.06
CA PRO A 57 -8.05 -16.52 -4.99
C PRO A 57 -8.40 -15.11 -5.44
N LEU A 58 -8.78 -14.94 -6.71
CA LEU A 58 -9.09 -13.64 -7.32
C LEU A 58 -10.10 -12.80 -6.52
N ALA A 59 -11.10 -13.47 -5.93
CA ALA A 59 -12.12 -12.82 -5.09
C ALA A 59 -11.50 -12.10 -3.87
N HIS A 60 -10.42 -12.63 -3.31
CA HIS A 60 -9.77 -12.08 -2.11
C HIS A 60 -8.76 -10.98 -2.46
N ARG A 61 -8.13 -11.05 -3.64
CA ARG A 61 -7.07 -10.11 -4.06
C ARG A 61 -7.53 -8.66 -4.00
N ARG A 62 -8.78 -8.37 -4.39
CA ARG A 62 -9.31 -6.99 -4.40
C ARG A 62 -9.28 -6.34 -3.02
N ARG A 63 -9.54 -7.09 -1.96
CA ARG A 63 -9.56 -6.59 -0.58
C ARG A 63 -8.17 -6.58 0.04
N LEU A 64 -7.35 -7.59 -0.26
CA LEU A 64 -6.07 -7.82 0.41
C LEU A 64 -4.87 -7.10 -0.24
N ARG A 65 -5.01 -6.62 -1.47
CA ARG A 65 -3.93 -5.87 -2.16
C ARG A 65 -3.80 -4.41 -1.72
N THR A 66 -4.69 -3.91 -0.86
CA THR A 66 -4.65 -2.52 -0.38
C THR A 66 -4.72 -2.48 1.14
N THR A 67 -4.15 -1.44 1.74
CA THR A 67 -4.24 -1.17 3.17
C THR A 67 -5.50 -0.38 3.54
N ASN A 68 -6.41 -0.12 2.60
CA ASN A 68 -7.57 0.75 2.81
C ASN A 68 -8.40 0.36 4.05
N LEU A 69 -8.58 -0.94 4.30
CA LEU A 69 -9.33 -1.42 5.46
C LEU A 69 -8.61 -1.05 6.77
N VAL A 70 -7.29 -1.24 6.81
CA VAL A 70 -6.46 -0.92 7.98
C VAL A 70 -6.38 0.59 8.18
N GLU A 71 -6.18 1.35 7.11
CA GLU A 71 -6.15 2.82 7.17
C GLU A 71 -7.49 3.41 7.61
N GLN A 72 -8.62 2.84 7.17
CA GLN A 72 -9.94 3.27 7.63
C GLN A 72 -10.11 3.06 9.14
N VAL A 73 -9.64 1.94 9.68
CA VAL A 73 -9.64 1.68 11.13
C VAL A 73 -8.71 2.66 11.85
N ASN A 74 -7.50 2.87 11.34
CA ASN A 74 -6.53 3.83 11.91
C ASN A 74 -7.08 5.25 11.92
N ASP A 75 -7.77 5.67 10.86
CA ASP A 75 -8.39 6.98 10.75
C ASP A 75 -9.54 7.15 11.75
N GLU A 76 -10.34 6.11 11.98
CA GLU A 76 -11.39 6.15 12.99
C GLU A 76 -10.80 6.24 14.41
N ILE A 77 -9.73 5.49 14.69
CA ILE A 77 -8.99 5.61 15.96
C ILE A 77 -8.47 7.04 16.12
N ARG A 78 -7.75 7.57 15.12
CA ARG A 78 -7.24 8.95 15.12
C ARG A 78 -8.34 9.97 15.34
N ARG A 79 -9.51 9.78 14.71
CA ARG A 79 -10.67 10.67 14.84
C ARG A 79 -11.22 10.68 16.28
N ARG A 80 -11.39 9.51 16.90
CA ARG A 80 -11.92 9.39 18.26
C ARG A 80 -10.95 9.91 19.31
N THR A 81 -9.66 9.65 19.13
CA THR A 81 -8.63 10.07 20.09
C THR A 81 -8.23 11.54 19.93
N ARG A 82 -8.51 12.21 18.80
CA ARG A 82 -8.11 13.59 18.53
C ARG A 82 -8.50 14.60 19.62
N VAL A 83 -9.63 14.39 20.29
CA VAL A 83 -10.14 15.29 21.33
C VAL A 83 -9.55 14.96 22.72
N ALA A 84 -9.08 13.72 22.91
CA ALA A 84 -8.47 13.29 24.16
C ALA A 84 -7.01 13.78 24.23
N ARG A 85 -6.68 14.60 25.23
CA ARG A 85 -5.29 15.02 25.49
C ARG A 85 -4.47 13.93 26.19
N LEU A 86 -5.12 13.12 27.02
CA LEU A 86 -4.53 12.03 27.80
C LEU A 86 -5.62 11.00 28.10
N PHE A 87 -5.25 9.72 28.11
CA PHE A 87 -6.07 8.66 28.68
C PHE A 87 -5.52 8.30 30.07
N PRO A 88 -6.31 8.41 31.15
CA PRO A 88 -5.82 8.20 32.52
C PRO A 88 -5.60 6.72 32.88
N ASN A 89 -6.18 5.78 32.14
CA ASN A 89 -6.00 4.34 32.29
C ASN A 89 -6.44 3.60 31.00
N GLU A 90 -6.13 2.32 30.89
CA GLU A 90 -6.46 1.49 29.71
C GLU A 90 -7.98 1.39 29.45
N ALA A 91 -8.80 1.29 30.50
CA ALA A 91 -10.25 1.22 30.37
C ALA A 91 -10.84 2.47 29.72
N SER A 92 -10.16 3.62 29.83
CA SER A 92 -10.57 4.87 29.18
C SER A 92 -10.36 4.87 27.67
N CYS A 93 -9.48 4.01 27.14
CA CYS A 93 -9.21 3.89 25.70
C CYS A 93 -10.30 3.08 24.96
N LEU A 94 -11.10 2.29 25.68
CA LEU A 94 -12.12 1.39 25.12
C LEU A 94 -13.52 2.04 25.03
N ARG A 95 -13.67 3.29 25.47
CA ARG A 95 -14.93 4.03 25.54
C ARG A 95 -15.14 4.88 24.29
#